data_AF-A0A0C9Z801-F1
#
_entry.id   AF-A0A0C9Z801-F1
#
_cell.length_a   1.000
_cell.length_b   1.000
_cell.length_c   1.000
_cell.angle_alpha   90.00
_cell.angle_beta   90.00
_cell.angle_gamma   90.00
#
_symmetry.space_group_name_H-M   'P 1'
#
loop_
_entity.id
_entity.type
_entity.pdbx_description
1 polymer ?
#
loop_
_entity_poly.entity_id
_entity_poly.type
_entity_poly.pdbx_seq_one_letter_code
_entity_poly.pdbx_strand_id
1 'polypeptide(L)'
;MEGKSSFDISGSLTSYAIAVVRNALDMRVVKAAGELSVDHFARLLSVVAEGIEDPRLPVGRCKGLVAGFSSEFTTGTLKVVQTLVTRCLDAFTGRPHLYGGPSELKACYLELIAKHCSDRLLFDQLTSGVFGLCSQVLSCVCVVIHAPASSLRPASATAGNEARASQLGGKQSKPVAGTLPSWVSPSQPLGVAESRAFSRHLTTLTIKTVPRTHTTQQHTTAAAETQKAESLVEPFAKHVAHVMLAYVGSMNDPLCTLTPEMRRELEPGLFSLCEMLGEYNRDALMVSALDSGGKTIMKSL
;
A
#
# COMPACT_ATOMS: atom_id res chain seq x y z
N MET A 1 -12.97 -33.13 -37.03
CA MET A 1 -13.73 -32.60 -35.88
C MET A 1 -13.27 -31.17 -35.64
N GLU A 2 -13.92 -30.21 -36.29
CA GLU A 2 -13.64 -28.77 -36.13
C GLU A 2 -14.58 -28.21 -35.07
N GLY A 3 -14.02 -27.75 -33.95
CA GLY A 3 -14.76 -27.04 -32.91
C GLY A 3 -14.82 -25.54 -33.24
N LYS A 4 -16.01 -25.05 -33.59
CA LYS A 4 -16.31 -23.61 -33.69
C LYS A 4 -16.27 -22.98 -32.31
N SER A 5 -15.23 -22.18 -32.02
CA SER A 5 -15.27 -21.24 -30.89
C SER A 5 -16.12 -20.02 -31.29
N SER A 6 -17.32 -19.92 -30.73
CA SER A 6 -18.12 -18.71 -30.83
C SER A 6 -17.49 -17.65 -29.93
N PHE A 7 -16.73 -16.72 -30.52
CA PHE A 7 -16.16 -15.59 -29.81
C PHE A 7 -17.28 -14.64 -29.38
N ASP A 8 -17.42 -14.44 -28.07
CA ASP A 8 -18.50 -13.65 -27.48
C ASP A 8 -18.16 -12.14 -27.53
N ILE A 9 -18.35 -11.54 -28.71
CA ILE A 9 -18.02 -10.13 -29.00
C ILE A 9 -18.94 -9.17 -28.22
N SER A 10 -20.15 -9.61 -27.85
CA SER A 10 -21.16 -8.77 -27.20
C SER A 10 -20.73 -8.25 -25.84
N GLY A 11 -19.98 -9.05 -25.05
CA GLY A 11 -19.52 -8.64 -23.72
C GLY A 11 -18.45 -7.54 -23.75
N SER A 12 -17.64 -7.49 -24.82
CA SER A 12 -16.54 -6.53 -24.95
C SER A 12 -17.04 -5.10 -25.17
N LEU A 13 -18.05 -4.91 -26.02
CA LEU A 13 -18.60 -3.60 -26.36
C LEU A 13 -19.33 -2.95 -25.17
N THR A 14 -20.11 -3.74 -24.42
CA THR A 14 -20.81 -3.24 -23.22
C THR A 14 -19.81 -2.82 -22.14
N SER A 15 -18.76 -3.62 -21.91
CA SER A 15 -17.69 -3.28 -20.96
C SER A 15 -16.98 -1.98 -21.33
N TYR A 16 -16.65 -1.81 -22.62
CA TYR A 16 -16.02 -0.59 -23.12
C TYR A 16 -16.92 0.65 -22.95
N ALA A 17 -18.20 0.56 -23.33
CA ALA A 17 -19.14 1.67 -23.19
C ALA A 17 -19.32 2.10 -21.72
N ILE A 18 -19.40 1.14 -20.79
CA ILE A 18 -19.46 1.41 -19.35
C ILE A 18 -18.20 2.13 -18.87
N ALA A 19 -17.01 1.70 -19.31
CA ALA A 19 -15.75 2.33 -18.95
C ALA A 19 -15.68 3.80 -19.43
N VAL A 20 -16.13 4.08 -20.66
CA VAL A 20 -16.16 5.45 -21.21
C VAL A 20 -17.10 6.36 -20.41
N VAL A 21 -18.32 5.89 -20.11
CA VAL A 21 -19.29 6.67 -19.33
C VAL A 21 -18.77 6.92 -17.91
N ARG A 22 -18.13 5.91 -17.30
CA ARG A 22 -17.52 6.05 -15.97
C ARG A 22 -16.43 7.12 -15.97
N ASN A 23 -15.50 7.07 -16.92
CA ASN A 23 -14.44 8.08 -17.03
C ASN A 23 -14.99 9.49 -17.23
N ALA A 24 -16.05 9.64 -18.04
CA ALA A 24 -16.71 10.93 -18.25
C ALA A 24 -17.38 11.46 -16.96
N LEU A 25 -17.98 10.56 -16.17
CA LEU A 25 -18.56 10.90 -14.87
C LEU A 25 -17.47 11.29 -13.86
N ASP A 26 -16.40 10.51 -13.76
CA ASP A 26 -15.26 10.76 -12.88
C ASP A 26 -14.67 12.15 -13.16
N MET A 27 -14.47 12.51 -14.44
CA MET A 27 -14.01 13.84 -14.85
C MET A 27 -14.96 14.97 -14.43
N ARG A 28 -16.28 14.75 -14.49
CA ARG A 28 -17.28 15.73 -14.04
C ARG A 28 -17.30 15.87 -12.53
N VAL A 29 -17.14 14.78 -11.79
CA VAL A 29 -17.06 14.79 -10.32
C VAL A 29 -15.82 15.55 -9.88
N VAL A 30 -14.66 15.28 -10.49
CA VAL A 30 -13.42 16.02 -10.22
C VAL A 30 -13.59 17.52 -10.50
N LYS A 31 -14.17 17.87 -11.65
CA LYS A 31 -14.45 19.27 -11.99
C LYS A 31 -15.39 19.93 -10.98
N ALA A 32 -16.51 19.28 -10.65
CA ALA A 32 -17.49 19.80 -9.70
C ALA A 32 -16.89 19.93 -8.29
N ALA A 33 -16.05 18.98 -7.86
CA ALA A 33 -15.36 19.03 -6.58
C ALA A 33 -14.42 20.24 -6.49
N GLY A 34 -13.81 20.66 -7.60
CA GLY A 34 -13.01 21.88 -7.70
C GLY A 34 -13.82 23.18 -7.57
N GLU A 35 -15.13 23.13 -7.78
CA GLU A 35 -16.03 24.28 -7.66
C GLU A 35 -16.72 24.35 -6.28
N LEU A 36 -16.56 23.32 -5.43
CA LEU A 36 -17.17 23.28 -4.09
C LEU A 36 -16.46 24.25 -3.12
N SER A 37 -17.25 24.86 -2.24
CA SER A 37 -16.67 25.53 -1.07
C SER A 37 -15.99 24.52 -0.15
N VAL A 38 -15.02 24.97 0.66
CA VAL A 38 -14.28 24.11 1.60
C VAL A 38 -15.23 23.30 2.49
N ASP A 39 -16.32 23.89 2.98
CA ASP A 39 -17.32 23.20 3.81
C ASP A 39 -18.08 22.10 3.06
N HIS A 40 -18.47 22.36 1.81
CA HIS A 40 -19.16 21.36 0.99
C HIS A 40 -18.21 20.22 0.60
N PHE A 41 -16.97 20.57 0.28
CA PHE A 41 -15.92 19.60 0.03
C PHE A 41 -15.66 18.73 1.26
N ALA A 42 -15.60 19.33 2.46
CA ALA A 42 -15.47 18.59 3.72
C ALA A 42 -16.62 17.64 4.01
N ARG A 43 -17.87 18.09 3.79
CA ARG A 43 -19.03 17.21 3.89
C ARG A 43 -18.95 16.05 2.89
N LEU A 44 -18.57 16.31 1.64
CA LEU A 44 -18.39 15.29 0.62
C LEU A 44 -17.34 14.25 1.07
N LEU A 45 -16.18 14.70 1.56
CA LEU A 45 -15.14 13.79 2.03
C LEU A 45 -15.59 12.98 3.26
N SER A 46 -16.39 13.55 4.18
CA SER A 46 -16.95 12.78 5.30
C SER A 46 -17.87 11.66 4.82
N VAL A 47 -18.77 11.95 3.87
CA VAL A 47 -19.67 10.94 3.28
C VAL A 47 -18.87 9.83 2.58
N VAL A 48 -17.76 10.18 1.92
CA VAL A 48 -16.87 9.21 1.30
C VAL A 48 -16.19 8.34 2.34
N ALA A 49 -15.65 8.95 3.41
CA ALA A 49 -15.03 8.22 4.51
C ALA A 49 -16.04 7.25 5.15
N GLU A 50 -17.26 7.71 5.42
CA GLU A 50 -18.36 6.88 5.93
C GLU A 50 -18.72 5.74 4.97
N GLY A 51 -18.70 5.99 3.66
CA GLY A 51 -18.92 4.95 2.65
C GLY A 51 -17.80 3.91 2.62
N ILE A 52 -16.53 4.32 2.72
CA ILE A 52 -15.38 3.41 2.85
C ILE A 52 -15.47 2.62 4.17
N GLU A 53 -15.99 3.25 5.21
CA GLU A 53 -16.31 2.65 6.50
C GLU A 53 -17.64 1.86 6.50
N ASP A 54 -18.34 1.69 5.38
CA ASP A 54 -19.51 0.80 5.31
C ASP A 54 -19.07 -0.59 4.85
N PRO A 55 -19.17 -1.64 5.69
CA PRO A 55 -18.84 -3.01 5.30
C PRO A 55 -19.72 -3.56 4.17
N ARG A 56 -20.85 -2.90 3.86
CA ARG A 56 -21.75 -3.28 2.77
C ARG A 56 -21.32 -2.70 1.43
N LEU A 57 -20.38 -1.76 1.39
CA LEU A 57 -19.93 -1.15 0.15
C LEU A 57 -19.13 -2.17 -0.68
N PRO A 58 -19.53 -2.45 -1.93
CA PRO A 58 -18.76 -3.36 -2.77
C PRO A 58 -17.36 -2.79 -3.03
N VAL A 59 -16.34 -3.64 -2.90
CA VAL A 59 -14.93 -3.26 -3.08
C VAL A 59 -14.66 -2.52 -4.40
N GLY A 60 -15.33 -2.92 -5.49
CA GLY A 60 -15.21 -2.24 -6.79
C GLY A 60 -15.64 -0.76 -6.77
N ARG A 61 -16.53 -0.37 -5.85
CA ARG A 61 -16.95 1.03 -5.66
C ARG A 61 -15.92 1.82 -4.83
N CYS A 62 -15.29 1.19 -3.84
CA CYS A 62 -14.22 1.82 -3.04
C CYS A 62 -13.07 2.30 -3.93
N LYS A 63 -12.67 1.50 -4.93
CA LYS A 63 -11.63 1.87 -5.91
C LYS A 63 -11.96 3.17 -6.64
N GLY A 64 -13.19 3.31 -7.12
CA GLY A 64 -13.65 4.51 -7.84
C GLY A 64 -13.65 5.74 -6.95
N LEU A 65 -14.09 5.61 -5.69
CA LEU A 65 -14.05 6.70 -4.72
C LEU A 65 -12.60 7.15 -4.50
N VAL A 66 -11.69 6.23 -4.19
CA VAL A 66 -10.27 6.52 -3.90
C VAL A 66 -9.54 7.15 -5.09
N ALA A 67 -9.77 6.61 -6.28
CA ALA A 67 -9.17 7.14 -7.50
C ALA A 67 -9.67 8.57 -7.80
N GLY A 68 -10.96 8.85 -7.58
CA GLY A 68 -11.55 10.17 -7.77
C GLY A 68 -10.95 11.24 -6.86
N PHE A 69 -10.58 10.88 -5.62
CA PHE A 69 -9.94 11.83 -4.70
C PHE A 69 -8.43 11.97 -4.91
N SER A 70 -7.81 11.14 -5.74
CA SER A 70 -6.42 11.38 -6.10
C SER A 70 -6.25 12.58 -7.05
N SER A 71 -7.29 13.24 -7.52
CA SER A 71 -7.16 14.44 -8.38
C SER A 71 -6.68 15.67 -7.61
N GLU A 72 -6.03 16.62 -8.31
CA GLU A 72 -5.53 17.87 -7.73
C GLU A 72 -6.62 18.60 -6.91
N PHE A 73 -6.31 18.90 -5.65
CA PHE A 73 -7.23 19.59 -4.75
C PHE A 73 -7.08 21.10 -4.83
N THR A 74 -8.17 21.81 -4.59
CA THR A 74 -8.15 23.28 -4.50
C THR A 74 -7.42 23.75 -3.25
N THR A 75 -6.72 24.88 -3.39
CA THR A 75 -6.07 25.60 -2.29
C THR A 75 -7.01 25.75 -1.08
N GLY A 76 -6.56 25.34 0.11
CA GLY A 76 -7.32 25.47 1.36
C GLY A 76 -8.11 24.24 1.79
N THR A 77 -8.19 23.18 0.97
CA THR A 77 -8.87 21.92 1.34
C THR A 77 -7.94 20.90 2.02
N LEU A 78 -6.66 21.21 2.12
CA LEU A 78 -5.61 20.32 2.60
C LEU A 78 -5.93 19.62 3.92
N LYS A 79 -6.37 20.37 4.95
CA LYS A 79 -6.69 19.81 6.27
C LYS A 79 -7.84 18.79 6.20
N VAL A 80 -8.78 19.03 5.29
CA VAL A 80 -9.92 18.14 5.05
C VAL A 80 -9.44 16.85 4.39
N VAL A 81 -8.60 16.98 3.37
CA VAL A 81 -7.97 15.83 2.68
C VAL A 81 -7.14 15.00 3.65
N GLN A 82 -6.36 15.65 4.52
CA GLN A 82 -5.60 14.99 5.58
C GLN A 82 -6.51 14.16 6.49
N THR A 83 -7.61 14.76 6.96
CA THR A 83 -8.59 14.08 7.82
C THR A 83 -9.17 12.84 7.13
N LEU A 84 -9.48 12.95 5.83
CA LEU A 84 -9.94 11.82 5.03
C LEU A 84 -8.87 10.72 4.92
N VAL A 85 -7.64 11.07 4.58
CA VAL A 85 -6.54 10.10 4.41
C VAL A 85 -6.29 9.35 5.72
N THR A 86 -6.26 10.05 6.85
CA THR A 86 -6.14 9.43 8.17
C THR A 86 -7.30 8.47 8.44
N ARG A 87 -8.56 8.90 8.23
CA ARG A 87 -9.73 8.01 8.40
C ARG A 87 -9.69 6.79 7.48
N CYS A 88 -9.26 6.98 6.23
CA CYS A 88 -9.05 5.87 5.31
C CYS A 88 -8.04 4.89 5.89
N LEU A 89 -6.85 5.36 6.30
CA LEU A 89 -5.81 4.51 6.90
C LEU A 89 -6.30 3.76 8.14
N ASP A 90 -7.03 4.43 9.03
CA ASP A 90 -7.64 3.82 10.22
C ASP A 90 -8.67 2.76 9.83
N ALA A 91 -9.50 3.02 8.81
CA ALA A 91 -10.43 2.05 8.28
C ALA A 91 -9.71 0.83 7.69
N PHE A 92 -8.60 1.00 6.95
CA PHE A 92 -7.82 -0.11 6.39
C PHE A 92 -7.18 -0.96 7.47
N THR A 93 -6.53 -0.32 8.44
CA THR A 93 -5.84 -1.03 9.52
C THR A 93 -6.83 -1.74 10.44
N GLY A 94 -8.04 -1.20 10.62
CA GLY A 94 -9.09 -1.78 11.45
C GLY A 94 -9.99 -2.81 10.77
N ARG A 95 -9.98 -2.94 9.44
CA ARG A 95 -11.02 -3.71 8.70
C ARG A 95 -10.45 -4.73 7.70
N PRO A 96 -10.51 -6.02 8.05
CA PRO A 96 -10.02 -7.12 7.21
C PRO A 96 -10.59 -7.17 5.79
N HIS A 97 -11.87 -6.83 5.63
CA HIS A 97 -12.59 -6.98 4.35
C HIS A 97 -12.13 -5.97 3.28
N LEU A 98 -11.64 -4.81 3.69
CA LEU A 98 -11.15 -3.79 2.77
C LEU A 98 -9.79 -4.20 2.18
N TYR A 99 -8.93 -4.87 2.95
CA TYR A 99 -7.67 -5.38 2.43
C TYR A 99 -7.80 -6.76 1.79
N GLY A 100 -8.68 -7.64 2.28
CA GLY A 100 -8.97 -8.93 1.64
C GLY A 100 -9.59 -8.83 0.24
N GLY A 101 -9.80 -7.62 -0.27
CA GLY A 101 -10.27 -7.36 -1.62
C GLY A 101 -9.21 -7.59 -2.71
N PRO A 102 -9.60 -7.41 -3.99
CA PRO A 102 -8.73 -7.48 -5.16
C PRO A 102 -7.40 -6.73 -4.98
N SER A 103 -6.32 -7.30 -5.53
CA SER A 103 -4.97 -6.71 -5.58
C SER A 103 -4.97 -5.27 -6.11
N GLU A 104 -5.84 -5.00 -7.08
CA GLU A 104 -6.03 -3.67 -7.66
C GLU A 104 -6.46 -2.63 -6.63
N LEU A 105 -7.31 -3.00 -5.67
CA LEU A 105 -7.75 -2.11 -4.62
C LEU A 105 -6.57 -1.76 -3.70
N LYS A 106 -5.80 -2.78 -3.28
CA LYS A 106 -4.60 -2.62 -2.46
C LYS A 106 -3.60 -1.68 -3.15
N ALA A 107 -3.37 -1.87 -4.44
CA ALA A 107 -2.49 -1.01 -5.23
C ALA A 107 -2.98 0.44 -5.27
N CYS A 108 -4.27 0.69 -5.53
CA CYS A 108 -4.84 2.03 -5.50
C CYS A 108 -4.69 2.71 -4.14
N TYR A 109 -4.78 1.97 -3.03
CA TYR A 109 -4.55 2.53 -1.70
C TYR A 109 -3.08 2.88 -1.45
N LEU A 110 -2.15 1.99 -1.81
CA LEU A 110 -0.72 2.28 -1.70
C LEU A 110 -0.33 3.49 -2.55
N GLU A 111 -0.91 3.64 -3.73
CA GLU A 111 -0.74 4.83 -4.58
C GLU A 111 -1.32 6.09 -3.95
N LEU A 112 -2.52 6.02 -3.36
CA LEU A 112 -3.13 7.13 -2.62
C LEU A 112 -2.18 7.61 -1.50
N ILE A 113 -1.67 6.68 -0.71
CA ILE A 113 -0.75 6.96 0.39
C ILE A 113 0.55 7.56 -0.14
N ALA A 114 1.16 6.95 -1.17
CA ALA A 114 2.39 7.46 -1.77
C ALA A 114 2.23 8.87 -2.32
N LYS A 115 1.12 9.14 -3.00
CA LYS A 115 0.78 10.46 -3.52
C LYS A 115 0.68 11.49 -2.39
N HIS A 116 -0.07 11.16 -1.34
CA HIS A 116 -0.27 12.05 -0.20
C HIS A 116 0.99 12.28 0.65
N CYS A 117 1.81 11.26 0.85
CA CYS A 117 3.10 11.41 1.52
C CYS A 117 4.04 12.33 0.72
N SER A 118 4.01 12.29 -0.61
CA SER A 118 4.84 13.15 -1.46
C SER A 118 4.51 14.65 -1.28
N ASP A 119 3.26 14.97 -0.94
CA ASP A 119 2.78 16.34 -0.76
C ASP A 119 3.15 16.96 0.61
N ARG A 120 3.94 16.26 1.45
CA ARG A 120 4.59 16.73 2.70
C ARG A 120 3.71 17.19 3.86
N LEU A 121 2.50 17.64 3.58
CA LEU A 121 1.64 18.36 4.52
C LEU A 121 0.95 17.47 5.55
N LEU A 122 1.32 16.18 5.58
CA LEU A 122 0.57 15.15 6.29
C LEU A 122 1.42 14.38 7.31
N PHE A 123 2.75 14.54 7.29
CA PHE A 123 3.61 13.54 7.90
C PHE A 123 3.55 13.52 9.44
N ASP A 124 3.54 14.68 10.10
CA ASP A 124 3.52 14.73 11.57
C ASP A 124 2.29 14.02 12.18
N GLN A 125 1.14 14.04 11.50
CA GLN A 125 -0.07 13.33 11.97
C GLN A 125 -0.21 11.92 11.40
N LEU A 126 0.38 11.62 10.24
CA LEU A 126 0.31 10.31 9.60
C LEU A 126 1.41 9.35 10.07
N THR A 127 2.39 9.81 10.84
CA THR A 127 3.54 9.00 11.29
C THR A 127 3.12 7.69 11.95
N SER A 128 2.14 7.68 12.85
CA SER A 128 1.72 6.45 13.54
C SER A 128 0.99 5.47 12.62
N GLY A 129 0.07 5.95 11.78
CA GLY A 129 -0.71 5.12 10.86
C GLY A 129 0.11 4.58 9.69
N VAL A 130 0.94 5.41 9.07
CA VAL A 130 1.84 5.01 7.99
C VAL A 130 2.94 4.09 8.51
N PHE A 131 3.49 4.34 9.70
CA PHE A 131 4.41 3.40 10.34
C PHE A 131 3.76 2.05 10.61
N GLY A 132 2.57 2.08 11.24
CA GLY A 132 1.77 0.90 11.52
C GLY A 132 1.60 0.10 10.25
N LEU A 133 1.16 0.74 9.16
CA LEU A 133 0.98 0.14 7.86
C LEU A 133 2.28 -0.37 7.23
N CYS A 134 3.39 0.37 7.24
CA CYS A 134 4.65 -0.08 6.64
C CYS A 134 5.25 -1.29 7.37
N SER A 135 5.25 -1.25 8.70
CA SER A 135 5.68 -2.36 9.56
C SER A 135 4.80 -3.60 9.32
N GLN A 136 3.49 -3.37 9.25
CA GLN A 136 2.50 -4.37 8.94
C GLN A 136 2.72 -4.96 7.53
N VAL A 137 2.74 -4.14 6.47
CA VAL A 137 2.94 -4.56 5.07
C VAL A 137 4.20 -5.40 4.94
N LEU A 138 5.34 -4.98 5.50
CA LEU A 138 6.58 -5.76 5.44
C LEU A 138 6.54 -7.06 6.22
N SER A 139 5.86 -7.08 7.37
CA SER A 139 5.63 -8.31 8.12
C SER A 139 4.81 -9.32 7.31
N CYS A 140 3.92 -8.87 6.42
CA CYS A 140 2.96 -9.75 5.75
C CYS A 140 3.26 -10.02 4.28
N VAL A 141 4.12 -9.22 3.65
CA VAL A 141 4.85 -9.60 2.43
C VAL A 141 5.48 -10.99 2.60
N CYS A 142 5.88 -11.31 3.82
CA CYS A 142 6.59 -12.53 4.16
C CYS A 142 5.65 -13.71 4.45
N VAL A 143 4.45 -13.48 5.00
CA VAL A 143 3.51 -14.57 5.31
C VAL A 143 2.67 -14.94 4.09
N VAL A 144 3.33 -15.54 3.12
CA VAL A 144 2.66 -16.29 2.06
C VAL A 144 2.61 -17.75 2.48
N ILE A 145 1.50 -18.15 3.12
CA ILE A 145 1.19 -19.57 3.30
C ILE A 145 0.61 -20.05 1.97
N HIS A 146 1.42 -20.71 1.16
CA HIS A 146 0.91 -21.46 0.02
C HIS A 146 0.04 -22.61 0.53
N ALA A 147 -1.27 -22.37 0.68
CA ALA A 147 -2.25 -23.44 0.67
C ALA A 147 -2.28 -23.99 -0.75
N PRO A 148 -2.05 -25.30 -0.99
CA PRO A 148 -2.19 -25.83 -2.33
C PRO A 148 -3.63 -25.60 -2.77
N ALA A 149 -3.82 -24.76 -3.79
CA ALA A 149 -5.06 -24.72 -4.53
C ALA A 149 -5.36 -26.17 -4.89
N SER A 150 -6.44 -26.71 -4.32
CA SER A 150 -6.86 -28.09 -4.53
C SER A 150 -7.28 -28.20 -5.99
N SER A 151 -6.28 -28.40 -6.84
CA SER A 151 -6.42 -28.81 -8.21
C SER A 151 -7.06 -30.19 -8.14
N LEU A 152 -8.38 -30.22 -8.32
CA LEU A 152 -9.07 -31.36 -8.90
C LEU A 152 -8.51 -31.57 -10.30
N ARG A 153 -7.29 -32.11 -10.41
CA ARG A 153 -6.79 -32.74 -11.63
C ARG A 153 -6.41 -34.19 -11.31
N PRO A 154 -6.87 -35.14 -12.14
CA PRO A 154 -6.60 -36.54 -11.93
C PRO A 154 -5.11 -36.81 -12.18
N ALA A 155 -4.57 -37.72 -11.36
CA ALA A 155 -3.18 -38.12 -11.36
C ALA A 155 -2.71 -38.63 -12.74
N SER A 156 -1.64 -38.03 -13.26
CA SER A 156 -0.72 -38.71 -14.17
C SER A 156 0.71 -38.34 -13.77
N ALA A 157 1.43 -39.35 -13.28
CA ALA A 157 2.76 -39.25 -12.71
C ALA A 157 3.82 -38.92 -13.76
N THR A 158 4.72 -37.99 -13.42
CA THR A 158 6.15 -38.04 -13.74
C THR A 158 6.89 -37.09 -12.81
N ALA A 159 7.88 -37.64 -12.11
CA ALA A 159 8.65 -37.01 -11.04
C ALA A 159 9.67 -35.98 -11.56
N GLY A 160 9.90 -34.91 -10.79
CA GLY A 160 10.94 -33.93 -11.09
C GLY A 160 10.97 -32.70 -10.19
N ASN A 161 11.25 -32.90 -8.89
CA ASN A 161 11.94 -31.95 -8.01
C ASN A 161 11.45 -30.48 -7.96
N GLU A 162 10.15 -30.24 -7.75
CA GLU A 162 9.66 -28.94 -7.27
C GLU A 162 9.57 -28.93 -5.74
N ALA A 163 9.90 -27.76 -5.19
CA ALA A 163 10.16 -27.45 -3.80
C ALA A 163 9.21 -28.12 -2.79
N ARG A 164 9.76 -28.51 -1.64
CA ARG A 164 9.02 -28.83 -0.42
C ARG A 164 8.21 -27.61 0.01
N ALA A 165 7.06 -27.39 -0.62
CA ALA A 165 6.05 -26.46 -0.16
C ALA A 165 5.55 -26.98 1.18
N SER A 166 5.66 -26.15 2.23
CA SER A 166 5.10 -26.44 3.55
C SER A 166 3.58 -26.58 3.43
N GLN A 167 3.11 -27.80 3.19
CA GLN A 167 1.71 -28.18 3.24
C GLN A 167 1.23 -28.11 4.70
N LEU A 168 0.96 -26.90 5.16
CA LEU A 168 0.12 -26.73 6.33
C LEU A 168 -1.29 -27.19 5.91
N GLY A 169 -1.68 -28.39 6.35
CA GLY A 169 -3.04 -28.88 6.11
C GLY A 169 -4.07 -27.87 6.63
N GLY A 170 -5.29 -27.84 6.09
CA GLY A 170 -6.31 -26.81 6.41
C GLY A 170 -6.65 -26.64 7.90
N LYS A 171 -6.23 -27.57 8.78
CA LYS A 171 -6.32 -27.43 10.24
C LYS A 171 -5.21 -26.57 10.85
N GLN A 172 -4.04 -26.49 10.23
CA GLN A 172 -2.89 -25.69 10.67
C GLN A 172 -2.93 -24.26 10.12
N SER A 173 -3.62 -24.01 9.01
CA SER A 173 -3.76 -22.65 8.47
C SER A 173 -4.56 -21.72 9.38
N LYS A 174 -5.55 -22.24 10.12
CA LYS A 174 -6.41 -21.45 11.02
C LYS A 174 -5.67 -20.80 12.20
N PRO A 175 -4.84 -21.53 12.98
CA PRO A 175 -4.07 -20.90 14.05
C PRO A 175 -3.03 -19.90 13.52
N VAL A 176 -2.37 -20.18 12.39
CA VAL A 176 -1.42 -19.22 11.79
C VAL A 176 -2.13 -17.99 11.23
N ALA A 177 -3.30 -18.15 10.60
CA ALA A 177 -4.13 -17.02 10.18
C ALA A 177 -4.60 -16.15 11.36
N GLY A 178 -4.76 -16.74 12.55
CA GLY A 178 -5.12 -16.02 13.76
C GLY A 178 -3.98 -15.21 14.39
N THR A 179 -2.72 -15.51 14.06
CA THR A 179 -1.56 -14.72 14.49
C THR A 179 -1.22 -13.61 13.51
N LEU A 180 -1.78 -13.65 12.30
CA LEU A 180 -1.57 -12.60 11.33
C LEU A 180 -2.36 -11.35 11.70
N PRO A 181 -1.81 -10.16 11.41
CA PRO A 181 -2.61 -8.96 11.43
C PRO A 181 -3.89 -9.19 10.63
N SER A 182 -5.00 -8.69 11.15
CA SER A 182 -6.35 -8.99 10.65
C SER A 182 -6.55 -8.59 9.18
N TRP A 183 -5.72 -7.68 8.66
CA TRP A 183 -5.73 -7.26 7.26
C TRP A 183 -5.01 -8.25 6.32
N VAL A 184 -4.23 -9.23 6.78
CA VAL A 184 -3.58 -10.21 5.89
C VAL A 184 -4.53 -11.33 5.55
N SER A 185 -4.78 -11.53 4.26
CA SER A 185 -5.50 -12.70 3.78
C SER A 185 -4.52 -13.79 3.35
N PRO A 186 -4.47 -14.94 4.05
CA PRO A 186 -3.63 -16.07 3.63
C PRO A 186 -4.00 -16.57 2.23
N SER A 187 -5.26 -16.37 1.82
CA SER A 187 -5.75 -16.74 0.49
C SER A 187 -5.34 -15.79 -0.63
N GLN A 188 -4.85 -14.59 -0.31
CA GLN A 188 -4.44 -13.60 -1.30
C GLN A 188 -3.20 -12.86 -0.82
N PRO A 189 -2.02 -13.51 -0.87
CA PRO A 189 -0.75 -12.90 -0.51
C PRO A 189 -0.46 -11.67 -1.38
N LEU A 190 0.46 -10.82 -0.91
CA LEU A 190 0.99 -9.72 -1.71
C LEU A 190 1.69 -10.29 -2.95
N GLY A 191 1.40 -9.72 -4.11
CA GLY A 191 2.05 -10.09 -5.37
C GLY A 191 3.17 -9.16 -5.76
N VAL A 192 3.76 -9.42 -6.92
CA VAL A 192 4.85 -8.64 -7.53
C VAL A 192 4.45 -7.17 -7.75
N ALA A 193 3.19 -6.92 -8.13
CA ALA A 193 2.70 -5.57 -8.39
C ALA A 193 2.63 -4.73 -7.11
N GLU A 194 2.13 -5.31 -6.02
CA GLU A 194 2.06 -4.64 -4.72
C GLU A 194 3.45 -4.46 -4.10
N SER A 195 4.33 -5.45 -4.23
CA SER A 195 5.76 -5.31 -3.87
C SER A 195 6.41 -4.11 -4.57
N ARG A 196 6.20 -3.96 -5.88
CA ARG A 196 6.70 -2.81 -6.65
C ARG A 196 6.11 -1.49 -6.17
N ALA A 197 4.78 -1.43 -5.96
CA ALA A 197 4.12 -0.22 -5.50
C ALA A 197 4.62 0.19 -4.11
N PHE A 198 4.79 -0.77 -3.21
CA PHE A 198 5.33 -0.55 -1.87
C PHE A 198 6.81 -0.11 -1.92
N SER A 199 7.64 -0.72 -2.74
CA SER A 199 9.02 -0.28 -2.95
C SER A 199 9.10 1.17 -3.42
N ARG A 200 8.27 1.53 -4.41
CA ARG A 200 8.19 2.93 -4.89
C ARG A 200 7.79 3.87 -3.76
N HIS A 201 6.81 3.48 -2.94
CA HIS A 201 6.42 4.27 -1.78
C HIS A 201 7.61 4.51 -0.83
N LEU A 202 8.36 3.47 -0.47
CA LEU A 202 9.54 3.61 0.38
C LEU A 202 10.61 4.52 -0.24
N THR A 203 10.86 4.40 -1.55
CA THR A 203 11.79 5.30 -2.25
C THR A 203 11.30 6.76 -2.28
N THR A 204 9.98 7.00 -2.34
CA THR A 204 9.45 8.37 -2.35
C THR A 204 9.68 9.11 -1.03
N LEU A 205 9.90 8.38 0.07
CA LEU A 205 10.22 8.98 1.37
C LEU A 205 11.56 9.72 1.35
N THR A 206 12.49 9.34 0.47
CA THR A 206 13.82 9.98 0.36
C THR A 206 13.81 11.23 -0.52
N ILE A 207 12.82 11.35 -1.40
CA ILE A 207 12.71 12.47 -2.33
C ILE A 207 12.51 13.77 -1.56
N LYS A 208 13.37 14.76 -1.84
CA LYS A 208 13.20 16.13 -1.33
C LYS A 208 12.07 16.81 -2.09
N THR A 209 11.03 17.24 -1.40
CA THR A 209 9.93 17.97 -2.01
C THR A 209 9.89 19.39 -1.44
N VAL A 210 9.62 20.37 -2.31
CA VAL A 210 9.41 21.76 -1.90
C VAL A 210 7.96 21.88 -1.46
N PRO A 211 7.68 22.23 -0.18
CA PRO A 211 6.31 22.42 0.27
C PRO A 211 5.64 23.48 -0.60
N ARG A 212 4.58 23.09 -1.31
CA ARG A 212 3.78 24.05 -2.06
C ARG A 212 2.91 24.81 -1.06
N THR A 213 3.49 25.79 -0.36
CA THR A 213 2.69 26.70 0.47
C THR A 213 1.90 27.58 -0.48
N HIS A 214 0.65 27.22 -0.73
CA HIS A 214 -0.32 28.16 -1.30
C HIS A 214 -0.66 29.19 -0.23
N THR A 215 0.23 30.16 -0.03
CA THR A 215 -0.09 31.37 0.70
C THR A 215 -1.08 32.16 -0.14
N THR A 216 -2.34 32.18 0.30
CA THR A 216 -3.33 33.14 -0.18
C THR A 216 -2.72 34.52 -0.02
N GLN A 217 -2.45 35.20 -1.14
CA GLN A 217 -1.93 36.56 -1.20
C GLN A 217 -2.81 37.51 -0.36
N GLN A 218 -2.44 37.75 0.89
CA GLN A 218 -2.84 38.96 1.60
C GLN A 218 -1.58 39.81 1.76
N HIS A 219 -1.32 40.59 0.72
CA HIS A 219 -0.78 41.95 0.76
C HIS A 219 0.05 42.38 1.98
N THR A 220 1.15 41.68 2.27
CA THR A 220 2.22 42.23 3.12
C THR A 220 3.56 41.90 2.49
N THR A 221 4.24 42.96 2.05
CA THR A 221 5.60 42.98 1.53
C THR A 221 6.57 42.59 2.63
N ALA A 222 6.82 41.30 2.81
CA ALA A 222 7.82 40.80 3.74
C ALA A 222 8.61 39.65 3.10
N ALA A 223 9.92 39.87 3.05
CA ALA A 223 11.05 38.99 2.76
C ALA A 223 10.78 37.65 2.06
N ALA A 224 11.43 37.47 0.90
CA ALA A 224 11.56 36.20 0.21
C ALA A 224 12.34 35.18 1.07
N GLU A 225 11.65 34.51 2.00
CA GLU A 225 12.16 33.28 2.60
C GLU A 225 12.15 32.19 1.52
N THR A 226 13.35 31.77 1.11
CA THR A 226 13.55 30.67 0.18
C THR A 226 13.00 29.39 0.79
N GLN A 227 11.94 28.84 0.21
CA GLN A 227 11.37 27.54 0.61
C GLN A 227 12.46 26.47 0.49
N LYS A 228 12.92 25.94 1.63
CA LYS A 228 13.91 24.86 1.68
C LYS A 228 13.22 23.56 1.25
N ALA A 229 13.76 22.90 0.23
CA ALA A 229 13.40 21.54 -0.08
C ALA A 229 13.90 20.64 1.05
N GLU A 230 13.02 19.85 1.66
CA GLU A 230 13.44 18.86 2.66
C GLU A 230 12.77 17.52 2.35
N SER A 231 13.20 16.47 3.03
CA SER A 231 12.77 15.09 2.77
C SER A 231 11.84 14.58 3.89
N LEU A 232 11.19 13.44 3.70
CA LEU A 232 10.47 12.73 4.77
C LEU A 232 11.37 11.77 5.56
N VAL A 233 12.65 11.71 5.20
CA VAL A 233 13.67 10.88 5.86
C VAL A 233 13.72 11.15 7.36
N GLU A 234 13.81 12.41 7.79
CA GLU A 234 13.98 12.75 9.21
C GLU A 234 12.85 12.28 10.12
N PRO A 235 11.56 12.58 9.83
CA PRO A 235 10.47 12.09 10.68
C PRO A 235 10.31 10.58 10.59
N PHE A 236 10.66 9.95 9.47
CA PHE A 236 10.56 8.50 9.31
C PHE A 236 11.74 7.74 9.94
N ALA A 237 12.94 8.32 10.02
CA ALA A 237 14.18 7.67 10.47
C ALA A 237 14.05 6.99 11.84
N LYS A 238 13.29 7.60 12.77
CA LYS A 238 13.02 7.06 14.12
C LYS A 238 12.31 5.71 14.09
N HIS A 239 11.60 5.42 13.00
CA HIS A 239 10.77 4.24 12.84
C HIS A 239 11.40 3.17 11.95
N VAL A 240 12.36 3.54 11.10
CA VAL A 240 13.00 2.64 10.13
C VAL A 240 13.55 1.38 10.80
N ALA A 241 14.17 1.50 11.98
CA ALA A 241 14.73 0.36 12.70
C ALA A 241 13.68 -0.74 12.98
N HIS A 242 12.48 -0.35 13.39
CA HIS A 242 11.38 -1.28 13.66
C HIS A 242 10.85 -1.92 12.37
N VAL A 243 10.79 -1.13 11.29
CA VAL A 243 10.38 -1.62 9.96
C VAL A 243 11.37 -2.66 9.43
N MET A 244 12.67 -2.39 9.57
CA MET A 244 13.74 -3.32 9.19
C MET A 244 13.73 -4.58 10.05
N LEU A 245 13.52 -4.46 11.36
CA LEU A 245 13.37 -5.62 12.24
C LEU A 245 12.18 -6.50 11.86
N ALA A 246 11.04 -5.89 11.52
CA ALA A 246 9.86 -6.63 11.06
C ALA A 246 10.15 -7.39 9.76
N TYR A 247 10.81 -6.75 8.78
CA TYR A 247 11.21 -7.40 7.54
C TYR A 247 12.20 -8.56 7.79
N VAL A 248 13.28 -8.31 8.53
CA VAL A 248 14.32 -9.32 8.80
C VAL A 248 13.77 -10.48 9.61
N GLY A 249 12.99 -10.20 10.66
CA GLY A 249 12.34 -11.23 11.47
C GLY A 249 11.39 -12.09 10.63
N SER A 250 10.68 -11.49 9.69
CA SER A 250 9.79 -12.22 8.80
C SER A 250 10.55 -13.04 7.75
N MET A 251 11.66 -12.53 7.19
CA MET A 251 12.52 -13.30 6.28
C MET A 251 13.26 -14.45 6.96
N ASN A 252 13.40 -14.40 8.28
CA ASN A 252 14.00 -15.45 9.10
C ASN A 252 12.96 -16.49 9.58
N ASP A 253 11.66 -16.24 9.36
CA ASP A 253 10.60 -17.21 9.66
C ASP A 253 10.63 -18.34 8.61
N PRO A 254 10.71 -19.63 9.00
CA PRO A 254 10.71 -20.75 8.06
C PRO A 254 9.41 -20.89 7.25
N LEU A 255 8.33 -20.25 7.67
CA LEU A 255 7.06 -20.20 6.94
C LEU A 255 6.99 -19.03 5.95
N CYS A 256 7.98 -18.11 5.99
CA CYS A 256 8.05 -17.03 5.05
C CYS A 256 8.49 -17.51 3.67
N THR A 257 7.67 -17.22 2.66
CA THR A 257 8.03 -17.47 1.26
C THR A 257 7.92 -16.18 0.47
N LEU A 258 9.06 -15.55 0.23
CA LEU A 258 9.16 -14.40 -0.66
C LEU A 258 9.77 -14.86 -1.99
N THR A 259 9.00 -14.77 -3.07
CA THR A 259 9.47 -15.13 -4.42
C THR A 259 10.65 -14.27 -4.86
N PRO A 260 11.57 -14.77 -5.68
CA PRO A 260 12.69 -13.98 -6.20
C PRO A 260 12.25 -12.70 -6.92
N GLU A 261 11.13 -12.75 -7.64
CA GLU A 261 10.55 -11.60 -8.34
C GLU A 261 10.10 -10.52 -7.36
N MET A 262 9.41 -10.90 -6.27
CA MET A 262 9.00 -9.96 -5.23
C MET A 262 10.19 -9.34 -4.51
N ARG A 263 11.24 -10.13 -4.19
CA ARG A 263 12.48 -9.61 -3.60
C ARG A 263 13.10 -8.53 -4.48
N ARG A 264 13.22 -8.81 -5.78
CA ARG A 264 13.77 -7.88 -6.76
C ARG A 264 12.96 -6.59 -6.86
N GLU A 265 11.63 -6.67 -6.79
CA GLU A 265 10.77 -5.48 -6.81
C GLU A 265 10.81 -4.67 -5.51
N LEU A 266 11.08 -5.31 -4.36
CA LEU A 266 11.18 -4.66 -3.04
C LEU A 266 12.55 -4.03 -2.76
N GLU A 267 13.59 -4.54 -3.41
CA GLU A 267 14.99 -4.18 -3.18
C GLU A 267 15.26 -2.67 -3.17
N PRO A 268 14.79 -1.85 -4.14
CA PRO A 268 15.04 -0.40 -4.12
C PRO A 268 14.48 0.30 -2.87
N GLY A 269 13.32 -0.15 -2.39
CA GLY A 269 12.68 0.38 -1.19
C GLY A 269 13.42 -0.03 0.08
N LEU A 270 13.89 -1.27 0.15
CA LEU A 270 14.71 -1.76 1.27
C LEU A 270 16.04 -1.01 1.37
N PHE A 271 16.71 -0.73 0.25
CA PHE A 271 17.92 0.09 0.27
C PHE A 271 17.66 1.53 0.72
N SER A 272 16.52 2.11 0.31
CA SER A 272 16.11 3.42 0.81
C SER A 272 15.92 3.42 2.33
N LEU A 273 15.37 2.34 2.89
CA LEU A 273 15.28 2.15 4.35
C LEU A 273 16.68 2.04 4.99
N CYS A 274 17.59 1.26 4.41
CA CYS A 274 18.97 1.17 4.92
C CYS A 274 19.66 2.54 4.96
N GLU A 275 19.48 3.37 3.93
CA GLU A 275 20.01 4.74 3.90
C GLU A 275 19.41 5.61 5.01
N MET A 276 18.08 5.57 5.17
CA MET A 276 17.38 6.32 6.22
C MET A 276 17.75 5.87 7.64
N LEU A 277 18.04 4.57 7.82
CA LEU A 277 18.46 4.01 9.09
C LEU A 277 19.81 4.59 9.53
N GLY A 278 20.72 4.78 8.58
CA GLY A 278 22.11 5.17 8.83
C GLY A 278 22.96 4.04 9.41
N GLU A 279 24.28 4.18 9.25
CA GLU A 279 25.26 3.16 9.62
C GLU A 279 25.24 2.83 11.13
N TYR A 280 25.19 3.85 11.98
CA TYR A 280 25.18 3.66 13.44
C TYR A 280 24.00 2.79 13.92
N ASN A 281 22.77 3.08 13.45
CA ASN A 281 21.61 2.31 13.86
C ASN A 281 21.61 0.91 13.24
N ARG A 282 22.12 0.76 12.00
CA ARG A 282 22.33 -0.55 11.39
C ARG A 282 23.26 -1.41 12.23
N ASP A 283 24.39 -0.87 12.67
CA ASP A 283 25.35 -1.59 13.50
C ASP A 283 24.75 -1.94 14.86
N ALA A 284 23.98 -1.02 15.46
CA ALA A 284 23.24 -1.28 16.69
C ALA A 284 22.25 -2.45 16.51
N LEU A 285 21.50 -2.51 15.39
CA LEU A 285 20.61 -3.65 15.09
C LEU A 285 21.40 -4.95 14.93
N MET A 286 22.52 -4.92 14.20
CA MET A 286 23.39 -6.07 13.95
C MET A 286 23.98 -6.66 15.24
N VAL A 287 24.20 -5.84 16.26
CA VAL A 287 24.74 -6.28 17.55
C VAL A 287 23.64 -6.79 18.48
N SER A 288 22.54 -6.04 18.61
CA SER A 288 21.62 -6.18 19.75
C SER A 288 20.29 -6.86 19.45
N ALA A 289 19.81 -6.79 18.21
CA ALA A 289 18.41 -7.10 17.89
C ALA A 289 18.25 -8.26 16.90
N LEU A 290 19.32 -8.66 16.21
CA LEU A 290 19.29 -9.72 15.19
C LEU A 290 20.02 -10.97 15.66
N ASP A 291 19.46 -12.12 15.33
CA ASP A 291 20.10 -13.43 15.44
C ASP A 291 21.06 -13.68 14.26
N SER A 292 21.67 -14.87 14.17
CA SER A 292 22.63 -15.17 13.09
C SER A 292 22.00 -15.14 11.69
N GLY A 293 20.75 -15.62 11.57
CA GLY A 293 19.98 -15.56 10.33
C GLY A 293 19.66 -14.13 9.93
N GLY A 294 19.13 -13.35 10.87
CA GLY A 294 18.81 -11.94 10.65
C GLY A 294 20.03 -11.10 10.28
N LYS A 295 21.20 -11.36 10.90
CA LYS A 295 22.46 -10.71 10.54
C LYS A 295 22.89 -11.02 9.10
N THR A 296 22.64 -12.24 8.62
CA THR A 296 22.93 -12.61 7.23
C THR A 296 22.04 -11.86 6.25
N ILE A 297 20.73 -11.77 6.56
CA ILE A 297 19.76 -11.04 5.76
C ILE A 297 20.11 -9.55 5.72
N MET A 298 20.37 -8.93 6.87
CA MET A 298 20.70 -7.51 6.95
C MET A 298 22.02 -7.14 6.24
N LYS A 299 22.98 -8.07 6.16
CA LYS A 299 24.22 -7.87 5.37
C LYS A 299 24.03 -8.02 3.86
N SER A 300 22.97 -8.69 3.44
CA SER A 300 22.62 -8.82 2.02
C SER A 300 21.89 -7.60 1.47
N LEU A 301 21.45 -6.71 2.37
CA LEU A 301 20.88 -5.40 2.08
C LEU A 301 21.93 -4.29 2.29
#